data_AF-A0A1G1YIL0-F1
#
_entry.id   AF-A0A1G1YIL0-F1
#
_cell.length_a   1.000
_cell.length_b   1.000
_cell.length_c   1.000
_cell.angle_alpha   90.00
_cell.angle_beta   90.00
_cell.angle_gamma   90.00
#
_symmetry.space_group_name_H-M   'P 1'
#
loop_
_entity.id
_entity.type
_entity.pdbx_description
1 polymer ?
#
loop_
_entity_poly.entity_id
_entity_poly.type
_entity_poly.pdbx_seq_one_letter_code
_entity_poly.pdbx_strand_id
1 'polypeptide(L)'
;MLWGAGGKGTNLLNLLDITDQKLTYVVDSNPARHGTFIPGTGQEVVSPEIIVTVKPIRVLITNESYQQEIASQLKELGCGQLEIVALDALFRHLQDADCRIPTLNHHD
;
A
#
# COMPACT_ATOMS: atom_id res chain seq x y z
N MET A 1 4.49 -4.38 1.63
CA MET A 1 3.09 -4.55 2.09
C MET A 1 2.30 -3.28 1.81
N LEU A 2 0.97 -3.34 1.78
CA LEU A 2 0.11 -2.15 1.65
C LEU A 2 -0.52 -1.79 3.00
N TRP A 3 -0.59 -0.50 3.32
CA TRP A 3 -1.31 0.02 4.48
C TRP A 3 -2.53 0.85 4.03
N GLY A 4 -3.70 0.41 4.49
CA GLY A 4 -5.00 0.98 4.20
C GLY A 4 -5.85 0.05 3.34
N ALA A 5 -6.84 -0.60 3.95
CA ALA A 5 -7.85 -1.43 3.29
C ALA A 5 -9.12 -0.64 2.91
N GLY A 6 -9.03 0.69 2.92
CA GLY A 6 -10.08 1.59 2.44
C GLY A 6 -10.17 1.63 0.91
N GLY A 7 -11.11 2.41 0.37
CA GLY A 7 -11.42 2.44 -1.07
C GLY A 7 -10.22 2.68 -1.98
N LYS A 8 -9.26 3.54 -1.59
CA LYS A 8 -8.03 3.76 -2.38
C LYS A 8 -7.16 2.51 -2.48
N GLY A 9 -6.97 1.79 -1.37
CA GLY A 9 -6.16 0.56 -1.34
C GLY A 9 -6.82 -0.57 -2.10
N THR A 10 -8.12 -0.77 -1.88
CA THR A 10 -8.91 -1.75 -2.63
C THR A 10 -8.88 -1.47 -4.13
N ASN A 11 -9.12 -0.22 -4.54
CA ASN A 11 -9.11 0.14 -5.96
C ASN A 11 -7.72 -0.01 -6.58
N LEU A 12 -6.66 0.36 -5.86
CA LEU A 12 -5.28 0.20 -6.33
C LEU A 12 -4.97 -1.28 -6.64
N LEU A 13 -5.28 -2.18 -5.69
CA LEU A 13 -5.02 -3.61 -5.86
C LEU A 13 -5.82 -4.19 -7.02
N ASN A 14 -7.10 -3.85 -7.13
CA ASN A 14 -7.96 -4.30 -8.21
C ASN A 14 -7.52 -3.76 -9.58
N LEU A 15 -7.20 -2.47 -9.69
CA LEU A 15 -6.80 -1.85 -10.95
C LEU A 15 -5.48 -2.43 -11.49
N LEU A 16 -4.56 -2.79 -10.59
CA LEU A 16 -3.26 -3.35 -10.95
C LEU A 16 -3.24 -4.89 -11.00
N ASP A 17 -4.38 -5.54 -10.73
CA ASP A 17 -4.50 -7.00 -10.62
C ASP A 17 -3.41 -7.62 -9.72
N ILE A 18 -3.19 -6.98 -8.57
CA ILE A 18 -2.25 -7.46 -7.54
C ILE A 18 -3.04 -8.38 -6.63
N THR A 19 -2.85 -9.68 -6.78
CA THR A 19 -3.48 -10.71 -5.94
C THR A 19 -2.71 -10.97 -4.65
N ASP A 20 -3.35 -11.68 -3.73
CA ASP A 20 -2.81 -12.19 -2.46
C ASP A 20 -1.51 -13.01 -2.60
N GLN A 21 -1.30 -13.63 -3.77
CA GLN A 21 -0.05 -14.33 -4.11
C GLN A 21 1.15 -13.38 -4.21
N LYS A 22 0.95 -12.12 -4.62
CA LYS A 22 2.02 -11.11 -4.75
C LYS A 22 2.14 -10.23 -3.50
N LEU A 23 1.00 -9.90 -2.89
CA LEU A 23 0.93 -9.08 -1.68
C LEU A 23 -0.09 -9.71 -0.77
N THR A 24 0.35 -10.51 0.20
CA THR A 24 -0.55 -11.36 1.00
C THR A 24 -1.37 -10.59 2.02
N TYR A 25 -0.78 -9.56 2.63
CA TYR A 25 -1.39 -8.83 3.74
C TYR A 25 -1.57 -7.35 3.42
N VAL A 26 -2.76 -6.84 3.73
CA VAL A 26 -3.03 -5.41 3.85
C VAL A 26 -3.15 -5.07 5.34
N VAL A 27 -2.39 -4.10 5.82
CA VAL A 27 -2.53 -3.61 7.19
C VAL A 27 -3.55 -2.48 7.22
N ASP A 28 -4.40 -2.45 8.24
CA ASP A 28 -5.26 -1.31 8.51
C ASP A 28 -5.29 -1.04 10.03
N SER A 29 -5.26 0.23 10.43
CA SER A 29 -5.30 0.59 11.84
C SER A 29 -6.70 0.45 12.44
N ASN A 30 -7.76 0.37 11.62
CA ASN A 30 -9.13 0.19 12.08
C ASN A 30 -9.40 -1.30 12.43
N PRO A 31 -9.62 -1.65 13.72
CA PRO A 31 -9.85 -3.02 14.13
C PRO A 31 -11.10 -3.66 13.52
N ALA A 32 -12.10 -2.85 13.14
CA ALA A 32 -13.32 -3.34 12.51
C ALA A 32 -13.07 -3.97 11.12
N ARG A 33 -11.89 -3.76 10.53
CA ARG A 33 -11.50 -4.35 9.24
C ARG A 33 -10.66 -5.61 9.41
N HIS A 34 -10.16 -5.93 10.60
CA HIS A 34 -9.28 -7.08 10.79
C HIS A 34 -10.01 -8.40 10.56
N GLY A 35 -9.33 -9.37 9.96
CA GLY A 35 -9.91 -10.67 9.58
C GLY A 35 -10.88 -10.60 8.39
N THR A 36 -11.02 -9.43 7.76
CA THR A 36 -11.72 -9.29 6.47
C THR A 36 -10.76 -9.47 5.31
N PHE A 37 -11.30 -9.54 4.09
CA PHE A 37 -10.51 -9.70 2.88
C PHE A 37 -10.79 -8.59 1.89
N ILE A 38 -9.77 -8.18 1.13
CA ILE A 38 -9.95 -7.22 0.03
C ILE A 38 -10.81 -7.88 -1.06
N PRO A 39 -11.94 -7.26 -1.44
CA PRO A 39 -12.79 -7.79 -2.49
C PRO A 39 -12.05 -7.75 -3.84
N GLY A 40 -12.20 -8.83 -4.62
CA GLY A 40 -11.58 -8.99 -5.93
C GLY A 40 -10.19 -9.65 -5.87
N THR A 41 -9.29 -9.14 -5.02
CA THR A 41 -7.87 -9.55 -5.01
C THR A 41 -7.45 -10.43 -3.83
N GLY A 42 -8.30 -10.58 -2.81
CA GLY A 42 -8.22 -11.66 -1.82
C GLY A 42 -7.25 -11.46 -0.65
N GLN A 43 -6.60 -10.30 -0.51
CA GLN A 43 -5.67 -10.08 0.61
C GLN A 43 -6.37 -10.06 1.95
N GLU A 44 -5.79 -10.69 2.96
CA GLU A 44 -6.26 -10.58 4.33
C GLU A 44 -5.93 -9.21 4.90
N VAL A 45 -6.90 -8.58 5.54
CA VAL A 45 -6.75 -7.32 6.27
C VAL A 45 -6.39 -7.62 7.71
N VAL A 46 -5.23 -7.17 8.16
CA VAL A 46 -4.63 -7.55 9.45
C VAL A 46 -4.19 -6.34 10.27
N SER A 47 -3.97 -6.57 11.56
CA SER A 47 -3.43 -5.57 12.50
C SER A 47 -1.99 -5.17 12.14
N PRO A 48 -1.57 -3.92 12.41
CA PRO A 48 -0.18 -3.48 12.29
C PRO A 48 0.85 -4.35 13.00
N GLU A 49 0.45 -5.08 14.05
CA GLU A 49 1.32 -6.00 14.81
C GLU A 49 1.98 -7.07 13.93
N ILE A 50 1.35 -7.44 12.81
CA ILE A 50 1.87 -8.44 11.87
C ILE A 50 3.26 -8.08 11.33
N ILE A 51 3.61 -6.78 11.33
CA ILE A 51 4.87 -6.26 10.77
C ILE A 51 6.08 -6.85 11.48
N VAL A 52 5.97 -7.12 12.79
CA VAL A 52 7.04 -7.74 13.59
C VAL A 52 7.34 -9.16 13.11
N THR A 53 6.31 -9.88 12.66
CA THR A 53 6.41 -11.26 12.17
C THR A 53 6.82 -11.31 10.71
N VAL A 54 6.15 -10.55 9.84
CA VAL A 54 6.35 -10.56 8.39
C VAL A 54 7.64 -9.86 7.97
N LYS A 55 8.10 -8.88 8.76
CA LYS A 55 9.33 -8.10 8.50
C LYS A 55 9.43 -7.63 7.03
N PRO A 56 8.43 -6.85 6.57
CA PRO A 56 8.42 -6.33 5.21
C PRO A 56 9.65 -5.46 4.94
N ILE A 57 10.05 -5.35 3.67
CA ILE A 57 11.10 -4.41 3.26
C ILE A 57 10.63 -2.96 3.28
N ARG A 58 9.33 -2.74 2.96
CA ARG A 58 8.72 -1.41 2.80
C ARG A 58 7.21 -1.44 3.08
N VAL A 59 6.69 -0.31 3.55
CA VAL A 59 5.26 -0.04 3.71
C VAL A 59 4.83 0.95 2.63
N LEU A 60 3.91 0.52 1.76
CA LEU A 60 3.24 1.41 0.82
C LEU A 60 1.99 1.98 1.48
N ILE A 61 1.84 3.30 1.50
CA ILE A 61 0.65 3.97 2.05
C ILE A 61 -0.14 4.63 0.92
N THR A 62 -1.47 4.52 0.99
CA THR A 62 -2.38 5.07 -0.03
C THR A 62 -2.76 6.53 0.19
N ASN A 63 -2.47 7.07 1.37
CA ASN A 63 -2.77 8.44 1.73
C ASN A 63 -1.68 9.00 2.66
N GLU A 64 -0.95 10.01 2.19
CA GLU A 64 0.19 10.63 2.86
C GLU A 64 -0.20 11.31 4.18
N SER A 65 -1.47 11.69 4.36
CA SER A 65 -1.94 12.30 5.62
C SER A 65 -1.73 11.40 6.84
N TYR A 66 -1.67 10.08 6.65
CA TYR A 66 -1.44 9.11 7.72
C TYR A 66 0.03 8.78 7.95
N GLN A 67 0.96 9.34 7.17
CA GLN A 67 2.38 8.97 7.24
C GLN A 67 2.97 9.16 8.64
N GLN A 68 2.66 10.29 9.31
CA GLN A 68 3.17 10.57 10.65
C GLN A 68 2.62 9.59 11.69
N GLU A 69 1.32 9.29 11.62
CA GLU A 69 0.67 8.32 12.51
C GLU A 69 1.25 6.92 12.32
N ILE A 70 1.38 6.47 11.08
CA ILE A 70 1.96 5.18 10.72
C ILE A 70 3.42 5.10 11.18
N ALA A 71 4.22 6.17 11.01
CA ALA A 71 5.59 6.22 11.49
C ALA A 71 5.68 6.11 13.02
N SER A 72 4.78 6.78 13.75
CA SER A 72 4.70 6.64 15.22
C SER A 72 4.39 5.21 15.62
N GLN A 73 3.39 4.60 14.96
CA GLN A 73 2.98 3.23 15.26
C GLN A 73 4.08 2.22 14.93
N LEU A 74 4.80 2.38 13.81
CA LEU A 74 5.96 1.56 13.47
C LEU A 74 7.07 1.70 14.52
N LYS A 75 7.30 2.91 15.05
CA LYS A 75 8.28 3.14 16.11
C LYS A 75 7.90 2.42 17.40
N GLU A 76 6.63 2.45 17.80
CA GLU A 76 6.11 1.73 18.96
C GLU A 76 6.27 0.21 18.81
N LEU A 77 6.10 -0.31 17.60
CA LEU A 77 6.34 -1.72 17.26
C LEU A 77 7.83 -2.09 17.12
N GLY A 78 8.76 -1.17 17.41
CA GLY A 78 10.21 -1.39 17.24
C GLY A 78 10.67 -1.46 15.79
N CYS A 79 9.84 -1.04 14.84
CA CYS A 79 10.05 -1.08 13.39
C CYS A 79 10.24 0.31 12.77
N GLY A 80 10.62 1.33 13.57
CA GLY A 80 10.69 2.74 13.12
C GLY A 80 11.71 3.04 12.01
N GLN A 81 12.58 2.09 11.68
CA GLN A 81 13.54 2.18 10.56
C GLN A 81 12.96 1.72 9.21
N LEU A 82 11.73 1.20 9.22
CA LEU A 82 11.07 0.70 8.02
C LEU A 82 10.69 1.87 7.11
N GLU A 83 11.06 1.77 5.83
CA GLU A 83 10.75 2.80 4.86
C GLU A 83 9.24 2.84 4.56
N ILE A 84 8.67 4.03 4.70
CA ILE A 84 7.29 4.34 4.34
C ILE A 84 7.33 5.06 2.99
N VAL A 85 6.64 4.50 2.01
CA VAL A 85 6.53 5.07 0.66
C VAL A 85 5.08 5.47 0.44
N ALA A 86 4.83 6.76 0.22
CA ALA A 86 3.52 7.24 -0.20
C ALA A 86 3.31 6.95 -1.68
N LEU A 87 2.09 6.54 -2.05
CA LEU A 87 1.74 6.24 -3.43
C LEU A 87 1.99 7.44 -4.36
N ASP A 88 1.66 8.66 -3.93
CA ASP A 88 1.89 9.88 -4.70
C ASP A 88 3.38 10.15 -4.93
N ALA A 89 4.22 9.88 -3.92
CA ALA A 89 5.67 9.99 -4.04
C ALA A 89 6.24 8.94 -5.00
N LEU A 90 5.69 7.71 -4.98
CA LEU A 90 6.04 6.65 -5.92
C LEU A 90 5.71 7.06 -7.36
N PHE A 91 4.53 7.63 -7.60
CA PHE A 91 4.14 8.08 -8.93
C PHE A 91 5.01 9.22 -9.46
N ARG A 92 5.37 10.20 -8.62
CA ARG A 92 6.32 11.25 -9.01
C ARG A 92 7.67 10.66 -9.43
N HIS A 93 8.19 9.72 -8.64
CA HIS A 93 9.46 9.06 -8.97
C HIS A 93 9.40 8.28 -10.29
N LEU A 94 8.26 7.63 -10.59
CA LEU A 94 8.06 6.93 -11.87
C LEU A 94 7.91 7.90 -13.05
N GLN A 95 7.26 9.05 -12.86
CA GLN A 95 7.18 10.11 -13.88
C GLN A 95 8.55 10.74 -14.17
N ASP A 96 9.38 10.86 -13.14
CA ASP A 96 10.75 11.38 -13.28
C ASP A 96 11.72 10.35 -13.87
N ALA A 97 11.43 9.05 -13.74
CA ALA A 97 12.29 7.94 -14.16
C ALA A 97 12.06 7.45 -15.61
N ASP A 98 10.89 7.69 -16.23
CA ASP A 98 10.59 7.34 -17.63
C ASP A 98 9.65 8.40 -18.26
N CYS A 99 10.17 9.34 -19.05
CA CYS A 99 10.33 9.26 -20.51
C CYS A 99 9.01 9.07 -21.30
N ARG A 100 8.59 10.16 -21.98
CA ARG A 100 7.56 10.26 -23.05
C ARG A 100 6.42 9.24 -22.97
N ILE A 101 5.28 9.68 -22.42
CA ILE A 101 3.97 9.15 -22.82
C ILE A 101 3.90 9.29 -24.36
N PRO A 102 3.86 8.20 -25.16
CA PRO A 102 3.52 8.33 -26.55
C PRO A 102 2.08 8.81 -26.58
N THR A 103 1.87 10.05 -27.01
CA THR A 103 0.54 10.52 -27.37
C THR A 103 -0.03 9.52 -28.36
N LEU A 104 -1.14 8.87 -27.99
CA LEU A 104 -1.95 8.11 -28.92
C LEU A 104 -2.42 9.10 -29.98
N ASN A 105 -1.74 9.11 -31.13
CA ASN A 105 -2.25 9.72 -32.33
C ASN A 105 -3.50 8.93 -32.71
N HIS A 106 -4.68 9.53 -32.53
CA HIS A 106 -5.86 9.11 -33.26
C HIS A 106 -5.60 9.39 -34.74
N HIS A 107 -5.22 8.34 -35.46
CA HIS A 107 -5.45 8.25 -36.89
C HIS A 107 -6.76 7.48 -37.11
N ASP A 108 -7.64 8.17 -37.83
CA ASP A 108 -8.84 7.77 -38.57
C ASP A 108 -10.13 7.43 -37.80
#